data_AF-A0A530GMA0-F1
#
_entry.id   AF-A0A530GMA0-F1
#
_cell.length_a   1.000
_cell.length_b   1.000
_cell.length_c   1.000
_cell.angle_alpha   90.00
_cell.angle_beta   90.00
_cell.angle_gamma   90.00
#
_symmetry.space_group_name_H-M   'P 1'
#
loop_
_entity.id
_entity.type
_entity.pdbx_description
1 polymer ?
#
loop_
_entity_poly.entity_id
_entity_poly.type
_entity_poly.pdbx_seq_one_letter_code
_entity_poly.pdbx_strand_id
1 'polypeptide(L)'
;ITRTVSLLSRPDAGPWVQFKLDQGIDHILLDEAQDTSPDQWEVVKKLTEEFFAGLGQREAVRRTVFAVGDEKQSIYSFQGAAPDSFAESRLLFAGRVRDAEAAFANLKLTWSFRSSDDVLAAVDRVFAEPGVRRGISHDPDPLSHKAIRIDAPGYVEVWPSVGAEMVEEPDDWTLPVNHAS
;
A
#
# COMPACT_ATOMS: atom_id res chain seq x y z
N ILE A 1 -12.38 7.34 -11.28
CA ILE A 1 -10.92 7.19 -11.52
C ILE A 1 -10.60 7.25 -13.01
N THR A 2 -11.10 6.33 -13.84
CA THR A 2 -10.86 6.32 -15.31
C THR A 2 -11.21 7.62 -16.03
N ARG A 3 -12.31 8.29 -15.64
CA ARG A 3 -12.68 9.61 -16.16
C ARG A 3 -11.67 10.71 -15.81
N THR A 4 -11.10 10.68 -14.61
CA THR A 4 -10.09 11.65 -14.14
C THR A 4 -8.76 11.43 -14.84
N VAL A 5 -8.32 10.17 -14.95
CA VAL A 5 -7.10 9.78 -15.69
C VAL A 5 -7.20 10.18 -17.16
N SER A 6 -8.35 9.93 -17.79
CA SER A 6 -8.61 10.33 -19.17
C SER A 6 -8.62 11.85 -19.34
N LEU A 7 -9.20 12.60 -18.40
CA LEU A 7 -9.21 14.07 -18.42
C LEU A 7 -7.79 14.65 -18.27
N LEU A 8 -6.96 14.09 -17.39
CA LEU A 8 -5.56 14.51 -17.17
C LEU A 8 -4.61 14.06 -18.29
N SER A 9 -5.00 13.07 -19.09
CA SER A 9 -4.19 12.55 -20.21
C SER A 9 -4.60 13.13 -21.56
N ARG A 10 -5.63 13.97 -21.59
CA ARG A 10 -6.10 14.65 -22.79
C ARG A 10 -5.17 15.79 -23.18
N PRO A 11 -4.61 15.82 -24.40
CA PRO A 11 -3.66 16.86 -24.81
C PRO A 11 -4.27 18.26 -24.88
N ASP A 12 -5.60 18.38 -24.98
CA ASP A 12 -6.35 19.63 -25.08
C ASP A 12 -6.75 20.24 -23.73
N ALA A 13 -6.93 19.41 -22.69
CA ALA A 13 -7.42 19.83 -21.37
C ALA A 13 -6.45 19.52 -20.22
N GLY A 14 -5.58 18.53 -20.38
CA GLY A 14 -4.58 18.09 -19.40
C GLY A 14 -3.68 19.24 -18.95
N PRO A 15 -3.04 19.99 -19.87
CA PRO A 15 -2.17 21.10 -19.49
C PRO A 15 -2.90 22.22 -18.72
N TRP A 16 -4.16 22.51 -19.05
CA TRP A 16 -4.94 23.56 -18.37
C TRP A 16 -5.42 23.14 -16.98
N VAL A 17 -5.84 21.87 -16.84
CA VAL A 17 -6.21 21.30 -15.54
C VAL A 17 -4.97 21.14 -14.65
N GLN A 18 -3.84 20.68 -15.19
CA GLN A 18 -2.56 20.66 -14.50
C GLN A 18 -2.16 22.06 -14.04
N PHE A 19 -2.19 23.07 -14.93
CA PHE A 19 -1.91 24.46 -14.58
C PHE A 19 -2.82 25.01 -13.46
N LYS A 20 -4.11 24.66 -13.47
CA LYS A 20 -5.05 25.07 -12.40
C LYS A 20 -4.78 24.35 -11.07
N LEU A 21 -4.39 23.08 -11.10
CA LEU A 21 -4.05 22.30 -9.91
C LEU A 21 -2.67 22.70 -9.36
N ASP A 22 -1.70 23.01 -10.22
CA ASP A 22 -0.37 23.52 -9.89
C ASP A 22 -0.43 24.87 -9.16
N GLN A 23 -1.46 25.68 -9.47
CA GLN A 23 -1.76 26.94 -8.79
C GLN A 23 -2.48 26.74 -7.43
N GLY A 24 -2.80 25.52 -6.99
CA GLY A 24 -3.59 25.30 -5.77
C GLY A 24 -3.05 24.22 -4.82
N ILE A 25 -2.17 23.33 -5.27
CA ILE A 25 -1.71 22.18 -4.48
C ILE A 25 -0.22 22.30 -4.19
N ASP A 26 0.09 22.61 -2.93
CA ASP A 26 1.47 22.67 -2.45
C ASP A 26 1.91 21.35 -1.78
N HIS A 27 0.97 20.59 -1.24
CA HIS A 27 1.24 19.36 -0.49
C HIS A 27 0.33 18.22 -0.95
N ILE A 28 0.93 17.06 -1.24
CA ILE A 28 0.19 15.83 -1.53
C ILE A 28 0.44 14.84 -0.39
N LEU A 29 -0.65 14.37 0.21
CA LEU A 29 -0.64 13.37 1.28
C LEU A 29 -1.39 12.14 0.79
N LEU A 30 -0.70 10.99 0.77
CA LEU A 30 -1.27 9.69 0.43
C LEU A 30 -1.30 8.84 1.70
N ASP A 31 -2.48 8.30 1.99
CA ASP A 31 -2.67 7.26 3.00
C ASP A 31 -3.01 5.95 2.29
N GLU A 32 -2.73 4.82 2.93
CA GLU A 32 -2.88 3.48 2.35
C GLU A 32 -2.29 3.35 0.94
N ALA A 33 -1.10 3.92 0.74
CA ALA A 33 -0.46 4.03 -0.57
C ALA A 33 -0.20 2.66 -1.23
N GLN A 34 -0.15 1.57 -0.45
CA GLN A 34 -0.07 0.20 -0.98
C GLN A 34 -1.31 -0.22 -1.78
N ASP A 35 -2.48 0.34 -1.49
CA ASP A 35 -3.75 -0.01 -2.15
C ASP A 35 -4.04 0.89 -3.37
N THR A 36 -3.08 1.74 -3.74
CA THR A 36 -3.21 2.65 -4.88
C THR A 36 -2.98 1.91 -6.19
N SER A 37 -3.92 2.04 -7.13
CA SER A 37 -3.83 1.40 -8.45
C SER A 37 -2.81 2.10 -9.36
N PRO A 38 -2.29 1.42 -10.41
CA PRO A 38 -1.34 2.02 -11.34
C PRO A 38 -1.82 3.34 -11.95
N ASP A 39 -3.10 3.40 -12.33
CA ASP A 39 -3.75 4.61 -12.85
C ASP A 39 -3.74 5.78 -11.86
N GLN A 40 -3.94 5.49 -10.58
CA GLN A 40 -3.89 6.51 -9.53
C GLN A 40 -2.45 6.98 -9.30
N TRP A 41 -1.46 6.07 -9.35
CA TRP A 41 -0.05 6.43 -9.31
C TRP A 41 0.35 7.34 -10.47
N GLU A 42 -0.15 7.10 -11.68
CA GLU A 42 0.10 7.98 -12.82
C GLU A 42 -0.43 9.39 -12.60
N VAL A 43 -1.60 9.54 -11.97
CA VAL A 43 -2.12 10.86 -11.58
C VAL A 43 -1.18 11.55 -10.60
N VAL A 44 -0.72 10.84 -9.57
CA VAL A 44 0.21 11.38 -8.57
C VAL A 44 1.55 11.77 -9.21
N LYS A 45 2.09 10.94 -10.11
CA LYS A 45 3.33 11.23 -10.85
C LYS A 45 3.21 12.50 -11.69
N LYS A 46 2.09 12.68 -12.40
CA LYS A 46 1.82 13.87 -13.21
C LYS A 46 1.67 15.13 -12.36
N LEU A 47 1.02 15.04 -11.21
CA LEU A 47 0.86 16.19 -10.29
C LEU A 47 2.20 16.61 -9.66
N THR A 48 3.14 15.67 -9.54
CA THR A 48 4.42 15.88 -8.85
C THR A 48 5.59 16.17 -9.79
N GLU A 49 5.44 15.99 -11.10
CA GLU A 49 6.48 16.32 -12.09
C GLU A 49 6.94 17.77 -11.97
N GLU A 50 6.01 18.70 -11.78
CA GLU A 50 6.30 20.13 -11.65
C GLU A 50 6.90 20.50 -10.28
N PHE A 51 6.84 19.60 -9.28
CA PHE A 51 7.45 19.86 -7.97
C PHE A 51 8.98 19.75 -8.03
N PHE A 52 9.49 18.95 -8.98
CA PHE A 52 10.91 18.64 -9.11
C PHE A 52 11.56 19.31 -10.35
N ALA A 53 10.78 19.95 -11.22
CA ALA A 53 11.24 20.53 -12.48
C ALA A 53 12.11 21.80 -12.35
N GLY A 54 12.39 22.27 -11.13
CA GLY A 54 13.20 23.46 -10.88
C GLY A 54 12.47 24.76 -11.22
N LEU A 55 12.29 25.62 -10.21
CA LEU A 55 11.83 27.01 -10.32
C LEU A 55 10.51 27.23 -11.11
N GLY A 56 9.42 26.63 -10.62
CA GLY A 56 8.06 27.12 -10.92
C GLY A 56 7.78 28.45 -10.22
N GLN A 57 6.82 29.23 -10.74
CA GLN A 57 6.50 30.65 -10.42
C GLN A 57 6.21 31.01 -8.93
N ARG A 58 6.35 30.08 -7.99
CA ARG A 58 6.13 30.28 -6.55
C ARG A 58 7.39 29.93 -5.75
N GLU A 59 8.46 30.70 -5.96
CA GLU A 59 9.72 30.59 -5.18
C GLU A 59 9.52 30.65 -3.65
N ALA A 60 8.37 31.13 -3.17
CA ALA A 60 8.06 31.26 -1.75
C ALA A 60 7.53 29.98 -1.06
N VAL A 61 7.07 28.96 -1.80
CA VAL A 61 6.39 27.78 -1.20
C VAL A 61 7.09 26.49 -1.58
N ARG A 62 7.60 25.77 -0.56
CA ARG A 62 8.19 24.45 -0.72
C ARG A 62 7.09 23.41 -0.89
N ARG A 63 7.05 22.77 -2.05
CA ARG A 63 6.10 21.70 -2.34
C ARG A 63 6.58 20.35 -1.82
N THR A 64 5.67 19.52 -1.31
CA THR A 64 6.04 18.23 -0.70
C THR A 64 5.08 17.10 -1.04
N VAL A 65 5.62 15.88 -1.04
CA VAL A 65 4.85 14.65 -1.15
C VAL A 65 5.10 13.82 0.10
N PHE A 66 4.03 13.33 0.72
CA PHE A 66 4.07 12.45 1.88
C PHE A 66 3.18 11.24 1.60
N ALA A 67 3.70 10.04 1.81
CA ALA A 67 2.97 8.80 1.60
C ALA A 67 3.18 7.87 2.79
N VAL A 68 2.08 7.31 3.29
CA VAL A 68 2.07 6.27 4.32
C VAL A 68 1.43 5.03 3.72
N GLY A 69 1.99 3.88 4.06
CA GLY A 69 1.46 2.60 3.63
C GLY A 69 2.26 1.45 4.20
N ASP A 70 1.68 0.26 4.09
CA ASP A 70 2.30 -0.99 4.52
C ASP A 70 2.05 -2.06 3.45
N GLU A 71 3.11 -2.46 2.73
CA GLU A 71 3.04 -3.51 1.71
C GLU A 71 2.39 -4.80 2.25
N LYS A 72 2.60 -5.10 3.55
CA LYS A 72 2.06 -6.28 4.22
C LYS A 72 0.54 -6.29 4.33
N GLN A 73 -0.10 -5.13 4.19
CA GLN A 73 -1.54 -4.96 4.33
C GLN A 73 -2.25 -4.85 2.98
N SER A 74 -1.53 -4.95 1.85
CA SER A 74 -2.12 -4.91 0.52
C SER A 74 -2.88 -6.20 0.23
N ILE A 75 -4.17 -6.24 0.60
CA ILE A 75 -5.06 -7.38 0.39
C ILE A 75 -5.99 -7.23 -0.82
N TYR A 76 -5.95 -6.07 -1.50
CA TYR A 76 -6.84 -5.73 -2.61
C TYR A 76 -6.28 -6.02 -4.01
N SER A 77 -5.39 -7.00 -4.14
CA SER A 77 -4.83 -7.39 -5.46
C SER A 77 -5.92 -7.78 -6.48
N PHE A 78 -7.05 -8.33 -6.01
CA PHE A 78 -8.23 -8.64 -6.82
C PHE A 78 -8.96 -7.40 -7.38
N GLN A 79 -8.71 -6.20 -6.84
CA GLN A 79 -9.26 -4.92 -7.32
C GLN A 79 -8.22 -4.13 -8.14
N GLY A 80 -7.06 -4.72 -8.43
CA GLY A 80 -6.00 -4.08 -9.21
C GLY A 80 -5.05 -3.20 -8.38
N ALA A 81 -5.06 -3.31 -7.05
CA ALA A 81 -3.96 -2.80 -6.23
C ALA A 81 -2.70 -3.63 -6.54
N ALA A 82 -1.60 -2.94 -6.81
CA ALA A 82 -0.32 -3.56 -7.10
C ALA A 82 0.66 -3.17 -6.00
N PRO A 83 0.96 -4.06 -5.02
CA PRO A 83 1.95 -3.79 -3.98
C PRO A 83 3.29 -3.33 -4.59
N ASP A 84 3.65 -3.91 -5.73
CA ASP A 84 4.83 -3.55 -6.51
C ASP A 84 4.83 -2.08 -6.92
N SER A 85 3.67 -1.51 -7.27
CA SER A 85 3.56 -0.11 -7.65
C SER A 85 3.88 0.85 -6.51
N PHE A 86 3.65 0.47 -5.25
CA PHE A 86 4.08 1.29 -4.10
C PHE A 86 5.60 1.27 -3.96
N ALA A 87 6.22 0.09 -4.04
CA ALA A 87 7.68 -0.06 -3.98
C ALA A 87 8.39 0.65 -5.15
N GLU A 88 7.87 0.49 -6.37
CA GLU A 88 8.36 1.17 -7.58
C GLU A 88 8.21 2.68 -7.48
N SER A 89 7.05 3.16 -7.03
CA SER A 89 6.80 4.61 -6.88
C SER A 89 7.73 5.21 -5.83
N ARG A 90 7.99 4.51 -4.72
CA ARG A 90 8.99 4.91 -3.72
C ARG A 90 10.37 5.09 -4.36
N LEU A 91 10.82 4.13 -5.19
CA LEU A 91 12.11 4.22 -5.88
C LEU A 91 12.15 5.38 -6.89
N LEU A 92 11.06 5.57 -7.64
CA LEU A 92 10.92 6.68 -8.60
C LEU A 92 11.01 8.04 -7.90
N PHE A 93 10.25 8.25 -6.82
CA PHE A 93 10.27 9.48 -6.05
C PHE A 93 11.63 9.71 -5.38
N ALA A 94 12.26 8.66 -4.85
CA ALA A 94 13.62 8.75 -4.31
C ALA A 94 14.67 9.15 -5.37
N GLY A 95 14.46 8.76 -6.63
CA GLY A 95 15.26 9.22 -7.77
C GLY A 95 15.02 10.71 -8.06
N ARG A 96 13.77 11.09 -8.31
CA ARG A 96 13.38 12.49 -8.62
C ARG A 96 13.80 13.49 -7.54
N VAL A 97 13.65 13.11 -6.26
CA VAL A 97 14.07 13.95 -5.13
C VAL A 97 15.58 14.14 -5.08
N ARG A 98 16.36 13.09 -5.43
CA ARG A 98 17.82 13.17 -5.55
C ARG A 98 18.25 14.09 -6.69
N ASP A 99 17.62 13.94 -7.85
CA ASP A 99 17.91 14.74 -9.04
C ASP A 99 17.60 16.23 -8.81
N ALA A 100 16.60 16.52 -7.99
CA ALA A 100 16.23 17.87 -7.56
C ALA A 100 17.01 18.39 -6.33
N GLU A 101 18.04 17.67 -5.87
CA GLU A 101 18.85 17.99 -4.69
C GLU A 101 18.02 18.24 -3.40
N ALA A 102 16.87 17.60 -3.30
CA ALA A 102 15.96 17.72 -2.17
C ALA A 102 16.14 16.58 -1.16
N ALA A 103 15.57 16.74 0.04
CA ALA A 103 15.64 15.72 1.09
C ALA A 103 14.56 14.65 0.90
N PHE A 104 14.97 13.38 0.85
CA PHE A 104 14.07 12.23 0.87
C PHE A 104 14.15 11.51 2.23
N ALA A 105 13.01 11.24 2.85
CA ALA A 105 12.94 10.49 4.10
C ALA A 105 12.17 9.18 3.89
N ASN A 106 12.85 8.04 4.10
CA ASN A 106 12.24 6.71 4.11
C ASN A 106 12.23 6.18 5.54
N LEU A 107 11.07 6.21 6.20
CA LEU A 107 10.93 5.87 7.62
C LEU A 107 10.18 4.54 7.77
N LYS A 108 10.81 3.55 8.40
CA LYS A 108 10.14 2.32 8.85
C LYS A 108 9.60 2.54 10.27
N LEU A 109 8.28 2.46 10.45
CA LEU A 109 7.65 2.54 11.77
C LEU A 109 7.52 1.13 12.35
N THR A 110 8.35 0.81 13.33
CA THR A 110 8.38 -0.52 13.97
C THR A 110 7.60 -0.60 15.28
N TRP A 111 7.18 0.55 15.82
CA TRP A 111 6.47 0.62 17.09
C TRP A 111 4.95 0.53 16.89
N SER A 112 4.33 -0.42 17.57
CA SER A 112 2.88 -0.57 17.66
C SER A 112 2.35 0.07 18.93
N PHE A 113 1.36 0.94 18.75
CA PHE A 113 0.58 1.54 19.82
C PHE A 113 -0.72 0.75 20.11
N ARG A 114 -1.05 -0.22 19.25
CA ARG A 114 -2.34 -0.91 19.23
C ARG A 114 -2.32 -2.22 20.01
N SER A 115 -1.26 -3.02 19.84
CA SER A 115 -1.19 -4.40 20.33
C SER A 115 -0.15 -4.56 21.45
N SER A 116 -0.30 -5.60 22.26
CA SER A 116 0.70 -6.03 23.24
C SER A 116 1.82 -6.83 22.57
N ASP A 117 2.90 -7.05 23.32
CA ASP A 117 4.06 -7.80 22.86
C ASP A 117 3.71 -9.24 22.46
N ASP A 118 2.87 -9.93 23.24
CA ASP A 118 2.47 -11.32 22.97
C ASP A 118 1.86 -11.51 21.57
N VAL A 119 0.98 -10.59 21.16
CA VAL A 119 0.32 -10.64 19.84
C VAL A 119 1.32 -10.35 18.72
N LEU A 120 2.16 -9.33 18.90
CA LEU A 120 3.15 -8.94 17.90
C LEU A 120 4.23 -10.02 17.71
N ALA A 121 4.71 -10.60 18.81
CA ALA A 121 5.68 -11.69 18.80
C ALA A 121 5.11 -12.94 18.12
N ALA A 122 3.82 -13.24 18.30
CA ALA A 122 3.18 -14.33 17.59
C ALA A 122 3.11 -14.08 16.07
N VAL A 123 2.75 -12.88 15.65
CA VAL A 123 2.76 -12.49 14.22
C VAL A 123 4.18 -12.58 13.65
N ASP A 124 5.17 -12.01 14.33
CA ASP A 124 6.57 -12.08 13.91
C ASP A 124 7.07 -13.52 13.78
N ARG A 125 6.61 -14.42 14.66
CA ARG A 125 6.94 -15.85 14.61
C ARG A 125 6.32 -16.54 13.39
N VAL A 126 5.08 -16.24 13.02
CA VAL A 126 4.42 -16.80 11.83
C VAL A 126 5.17 -16.40 10.56
N PHE A 127 5.64 -15.16 10.49
CA PHE A 127 6.35 -14.63 9.32
C PHE A 127 7.88 -14.66 9.43
N ALA A 128 8.43 -15.38 10.42
CA ALA A 128 9.87 -15.55 10.58
C ALA A 128 10.48 -16.37 9.44
N GLU A 129 9.71 -17.32 8.89
CA GLU A 129 10.14 -18.14 7.77
C GLU A 129 10.19 -17.31 6.47
N PRO A 130 11.33 -17.26 5.75
CA PRO A 130 11.45 -16.49 4.52
C PRO A 130 10.44 -16.87 3.44
N GLY A 131 10.06 -18.16 3.37
CA GLY A 131 9.05 -18.65 2.42
C GLY A 131 7.69 -17.98 2.62
N VAL A 132 7.22 -17.93 3.88
CA VAL A 132 5.95 -17.30 4.27
C VAL A 132 6.06 -15.78 4.15
N ARG A 133 7.17 -15.18 4.59
CA ARG A 133 7.37 -13.73 4.57
C ARG A 133 7.31 -13.13 3.17
N ARG A 134 7.86 -13.82 2.16
CA ARG A 134 7.80 -13.39 0.76
C ARG A 134 6.37 -13.25 0.24
N GLY A 135 5.39 -13.90 0.86
CA GLY A 135 3.98 -13.75 0.49
C GLY A 135 3.37 -12.39 0.85
N ILE A 136 3.99 -11.64 1.77
CA ILE A 136 3.44 -10.37 2.28
C ILE A 136 4.39 -9.18 2.14
N SER A 137 5.69 -9.39 1.90
CA SER A 137 6.63 -8.29 1.78
C SER A 137 7.78 -8.63 0.84
N HIS A 138 8.20 -7.62 0.06
CA HIS A 138 9.41 -7.66 -0.76
C HIS A 138 10.66 -7.26 0.02
N ASP A 139 10.51 -6.82 1.27
CA ASP A 139 11.63 -6.43 2.12
C ASP A 139 12.46 -7.66 2.53
N PRO A 140 13.78 -7.66 2.27
CA PRO A 140 14.65 -8.75 2.72
C PRO A 140 14.82 -8.79 4.25
N ASP A 141 14.54 -7.68 4.95
CA ASP A 141 14.71 -7.61 6.39
C ASP A 141 13.65 -8.45 7.14
N PRO A 142 14.01 -9.10 8.25
CA PRO A 142 13.03 -9.72 9.14
C PRO A 142 12.02 -8.71 9.69
N LEU A 143 10.78 -9.17 9.85
CA LEU A 143 9.76 -8.41 10.56
C LEU A 143 10.13 -8.35 12.05
N SER A 144 10.12 -7.15 12.59
CA SER A 144 10.31 -6.90 14.02
C SER A 144 9.39 -5.76 14.42
N HIS A 145 8.31 -6.11 15.11
CA HIS A 145 7.41 -5.14 15.71
C HIS A 145 7.78 -4.94 17.19
N LYS A 146 7.59 -3.72 17.69
CA LYS A 146 7.85 -3.37 19.09
C LYS A 146 6.57 -2.85 19.72
N ALA A 147 6.12 -3.45 20.81
CA ALA A 147 4.96 -2.92 21.54
C ALA A 147 5.38 -1.73 22.41
N ILE A 148 4.57 -0.66 22.40
CA ILE A 148 4.66 0.39 23.42
C ILE A 148 3.97 -0.04 24.72
N ARG A 149 2.94 -0.88 24.60
CA ARG A 149 2.18 -1.42 25.73
C ARG A 149 2.90 -2.63 26.33
N ILE A 150 4.10 -2.41 26.89
CA ILE A 150 4.97 -3.47 27.41
C ILE A 150 4.34 -4.27 28.57
N ASP A 151 3.48 -3.65 29.38
CA ASP A 151 2.84 -4.27 30.54
C ASP A 151 1.38 -4.72 30.26
N ALA A 152 0.91 -4.58 29.03
CA ALA A 152 -0.44 -5.02 28.69
C ALA A 152 -0.46 -6.54 28.46
N PRO A 153 -1.34 -7.31 29.13
CA PRO A 153 -1.43 -8.74 28.90
C PRO A 153 -1.96 -9.02 27.48
N GLY A 154 -1.34 -9.96 26.78
CA GLY A 154 -1.87 -10.55 25.55
C GLY A 154 -2.02 -12.06 25.66
N TYR A 155 -2.84 -12.62 24.77
CA TYR A 155 -3.05 -14.05 24.64
C TYR A 155 -3.22 -14.39 23.17
N VAL A 156 -2.52 -15.43 22.72
CA VAL A 156 -2.62 -15.95 21.36
C VAL A 156 -2.81 -17.45 21.43
N GLU A 157 -3.84 -17.93 20.75
CA GLU A 157 -4.14 -19.35 20.63
C GLU A 157 -4.30 -19.72 19.17
N VAL A 158 -3.74 -20.85 18.76
CA VAL A 158 -3.87 -21.37 17.40
C VAL A 158 -4.85 -22.53 17.45
N TRP A 159 -5.99 -22.36 16.79
CA TRP A 159 -7.01 -23.39 16.69
C TRP A 159 -6.69 -24.34 15.53
N PRO A 160 -7.05 -25.64 15.63
CA PRO A 160 -6.91 -26.56 14.51
C PRO A 160 -7.67 -26.06 13.28
N SER A 161 -7.08 -26.23 12.10
CA SER A 161 -7.76 -25.91 10.84
C SER A 161 -8.99 -26.81 10.69
N VAL A 162 -10.17 -26.20 10.60
CA VAL A 162 -11.38 -26.91 10.19
C VAL A 162 -11.33 -26.99 8.67
N GLY A 163 -10.97 -28.15 8.13
CA GLY A 163 -11.02 -28.40 6.69
C GLY A 163 -12.46 -28.36 6.18
N ALA A 164 -12.65 -28.01 4.91
CA ALA A 164 -13.93 -28.27 4.26
C ALA A 164 -14.20 -29.78 4.36
N GLU A 165 -15.36 -30.17 4.87
CA GLU A 165 -15.80 -31.55 4.73
C GLU A 165 -15.77 -31.87 3.24
N MET A 166 -15.05 -32.93 2.85
CA MET A 166 -15.17 -33.45 1.49
C MET A 166 -16.61 -33.93 1.35
N VAL A 167 -17.46 -33.10 0.77
CA VAL A 167 -18.75 -33.54 0.26
C VAL A 167 -18.40 -34.39 -0.96
N GLU A 168 -18.55 -35.71 -0.86
CA GLU A 168 -18.55 -36.56 -2.05
C GLU A 168 -19.68 -36.04 -2.94
N GLU A 169 -19.32 -35.37 -4.04
CA GLU A 169 -20.30 -35.04 -5.07
C GLU A 169 -20.82 -36.38 -5.62
N PRO A 170 -22.14 -36.61 -5.62
CA PRO A 170 -22.68 -37.86 -6.15
C PRO A 170 -22.27 -37.99 -7.63
N ASP A 171 -21.72 -39.15 -8.00
CA ASP A 171 -21.33 -39.48 -9.39
C ASP A 171 -22.48 -39.30 -10.40
N ASP A 172 -23.73 -39.33 -9.91
CA ASP A 172 -24.94 -39.17 -10.70
C ASP A 172 -25.67 -37.85 -10.33
N TRP A 173 -25.46 -36.83 -11.17
CA TRP A 173 -26.09 -35.52 -11.10
C TRP A 173 -27.63 -35.54 -11.26
N THR A 174 -28.23 -36.70 -11.54
CA THR A 174 -29.69 -36.86 -11.64
C THR A 174 -30.35 -37.30 -10.33
N LEU A 175 -29.57 -37.67 -9.31
CA LEU A 175 -30.11 -38.07 -8.01
C LEU A 175 -30.50 -36.83 -7.18
N PRO A 176 -31.74 -36.79 -6.64
CA PRO A 176 -32.20 -35.66 -5.83
C PRO A 176 -31.42 -35.60 -4.51
N VAL A 177 -30.80 -34.45 -4.23
CA VAL A 177 -30.12 -34.17 -2.97
C VAL A 177 -31.18 -33.89 -1.89
N ASN A 178 -31.43 -34.86 -1.02
CA ASN A 178 -32.32 -34.67 0.13
C ASN A 178 -31.57 -33.96 1.26
N HIS A 179 -31.70 -32.63 1.34
CA HIS A 179 -31.28 -31.85 2.51
C HIS A 179 -32.47 -31.72 3.48
N ALA A 180 -32.75 -32.78 4.24
CA ALA A 180 -33.65 -32.69 5.38
C ALA A 180 -33.26 -33.73 6.44
N SER A 181 -32.56 -33.27 7.48
CA SER A 181 -32.62 -33.79 8.85
C SER A 181 -32.23 -32.66 9.80
#